data_AF-A0A914YAJ2-F1
#
_entry.id   AF-A0A914YAJ2-F1
#
_cell.length_a   1.000
_cell.length_b   1.000
_cell.length_c   1.000
_cell.angle_alpha   90.00
_cell.angle_beta   90.00
_cell.angle_gamma   90.00
#
_symmetry.space_group_name_H-M   'P 1'
#
loop_
_entity.id
_entity.type
_entity.pdbx_description
1 polymer ?
#
loop_
_entity_poly.entity_id
_entity_poly.type
_entity_poly.pdbx_seq_one_letter_code
_entity_poly.pdbx_strand_id
1 'polypeptide(L)'
;MIAENAMSKSPTKSQILICGVSLEIGNYTKFIKSSDCGEIDDLLSRLEMLSKIGEIFQRSTNTTFLYFHRSLAQVYFESAFEDYPLERVEYFLECLEDGAKFLKNAKHCDSEDLKLNFREEIQQLIQDLIIEKLCTQIENDLRIDVHSHQNETIGELELRLFTIPKKSKSSPAIPLPNQDVALRNRQWLEMKPFKIAGIVFDLKHKVEKYLEKTFYNLTAVALHDGETYAKMRQLAKHRYSLDFSPTKLPYMTIDQGLDVLMIMKNIHVFVSNYNYDLNEQMFIEKTGKNRSLNVMHVQQVVNSIKTHGAGIVNSAVNYAYQFLKKKFHIFSQFLFDDQIKCQLIKEIRYYRDSIDELNQMVRF
;
A
#
# COMPACT_ATOMS: atom_id res chain seq x y z
N MET A 1 -57.33 -46.02 -0.99
CA MET A 1 -57.49 -45.25 -2.24
C MET A 1 -56.99 -43.81 -2.16
N ILE A 2 -57.53 -42.91 -1.31
CA ILE A 2 -57.02 -41.51 -1.23
C ILE A 2 -55.61 -41.45 -0.62
N ALA A 3 -55.37 -42.13 0.51
CA ALA A 3 -54.04 -42.20 1.14
C ALA A 3 -52.99 -42.89 0.23
N GLU A 4 -53.40 -43.92 -0.50
CA GLU A 4 -52.55 -44.66 -1.44
C GLU A 4 -52.14 -43.82 -2.66
N ASN A 5 -53.06 -43.01 -3.20
CA ASN A 5 -52.77 -42.01 -4.23
C ASN A 5 -51.95 -40.83 -3.72
N ALA A 6 -51.95 -40.56 -2.40
CA ALA A 6 -51.12 -39.53 -1.78
C ALA A 6 -49.68 -40.02 -1.56
N MET A 7 -49.48 -41.30 -1.24
CA MET A 7 -48.15 -41.89 -1.06
C MET A 7 -47.41 -42.19 -2.38
N SER A 8 -48.11 -42.27 -3.51
CA SER A 8 -47.51 -42.50 -4.84
C SER A 8 -46.92 -41.24 -5.48
N LYS A 9 -47.09 -40.06 -4.87
CA LYS A 9 -46.57 -38.77 -5.35
C LYS A 9 -45.50 -38.23 -4.40
N SER A 10 -44.76 -37.20 -4.85
CA SER A 10 -43.75 -36.51 -4.03
C SER A 10 -44.35 -36.02 -2.71
N PRO A 11 -43.73 -36.31 -1.55
CA PRO A 11 -44.35 -36.06 -0.26
C PRO A 11 -44.48 -34.57 0.04
N THR A 12 -45.71 -34.05 -0.08
CA THR A 12 -46.04 -32.68 0.33
C THR A 12 -46.67 -32.68 1.73
N LYS A 13 -46.53 -31.56 2.45
CA LYS A 13 -47.06 -31.37 3.83
C LYS A 13 -48.55 -31.75 3.92
N SER A 14 -49.33 -31.38 2.92
CA SER A 14 -50.76 -31.72 2.82
C SER A 14 -51.02 -33.21 2.63
N GLN A 15 -50.17 -33.92 1.88
CA GLN A 15 -50.31 -35.36 1.66
C GLN A 15 -49.94 -36.17 2.90
N ILE A 16 -48.88 -35.76 3.63
CA ILE A 16 -48.50 -36.38 4.91
C ILE A 16 -49.64 -36.20 5.93
N LEU A 17 -50.27 -35.01 5.98
CA LEU A 17 -51.45 -34.76 6.82
C LEU A 17 -52.65 -35.64 6.43
N ILE A 18 -52.92 -35.79 5.12
CA ILE A 18 -54.00 -36.66 4.64
C ILE A 18 -53.73 -38.12 5.04
N CYS A 19 -52.49 -38.60 4.94
CA CYS A 19 -52.10 -39.95 5.37
C CYS A 19 -52.25 -40.13 6.89
N GLY A 20 -51.78 -39.17 7.69
CA GLY A 20 -51.93 -39.21 9.15
C GLY A 20 -53.39 -39.23 9.59
N VAL A 21 -54.24 -38.34 9.04
CA VAL A 21 -55.69 -38.32 9.33
C VAL A 21 -56.37 -39.61 8.86
N SER A 22 -55.95 -40.18 7.73
CA SER A 22 -56.49 -41.46 7.23
C SER A 22 -56.13 -42.63 8.15
N LEU A 23 -54.93 -42.63 8.73
CA LEU A 23 -54.51 -43.62 9.73
C LEU A 23 -55.28 -43.48 11.04
N GLU A 24 -55.49 -42.26 11.54
CA GLU A 24 -56.30 -42.03 12.73
C GLU A 24 -57.75 -42.52 12.54
N ILE A 25 -58.35 -42.27 11.37
CA ILE A 25 -59.69 -42.77 11.03
C ILE A 25 -59.69 -44.30 10.91
N GLY A 26 -58.65 -44.89 10.31
CA GLY A 26 -58.49 -46.35 10.19
C GLY A 26 -58.30 -47.06 11.54
N ASN A 27 -57.63 -46.39 12.49
CA ASN A 27 -57.44 -46.88 13.85
C ASN A 27 -58.74 -46.77 14.67
N TYR A 28 -59.47 -45.65 14.54
CA TYR A 28 -60.79 -45.47 15.17
C TYR A 28 -61.81 -46.52 14.73
N THR A 29 -61.76 -46.90 13.45
CA THR A 29 -62.64 -47.92 12.85
C THR A 29 -62.15 -49.37 13.06
N LYS A 30 -61.04 -49.58 13.79
CA LYS A 30 -60.42 -50.88 14.14
C LYS A 30 -60.08 -51.78 12.94
N PHE A 31 -59.85 -51.19 11.75
CA PHE A 31 -59.46 -51.97 10.56
C PHE A 31 -58.00 -52.41 10.56
N ILE A 32 -57.13 -51.71 11.31
CA ILE A 32 -55.68 -51.92 11.34
C ILE A 32 -55.28 -52.41 12.74
N LYS A 33 -54.33 -53.35 12.82
CA LYS A 33 -53.75 -53.80 14.09
C LYS A 33 -52.94 -52.67 14.71
N SER A 34 -53.00 -52.52 16.02
CA SER A 34 -52.25 -51.48 16.75
C SER A 34 -50.74 -51.52 16.55
N SER A 35 -50.16 -52.71 16.30
CA SER A 35 -48.73 -52.88 15.97
C SER A 35 -48.38 -52.24 14.63
N ASP A 36 -49.19 -52.49 13.59
CA ASP A 36 -48.95 -51.99 12.24
C ASP A 36 -49.20 -50.48 12.16
N CYS A 37 -50.15 -49.95 12.95
CA CYS A 37 -50.34 -48.50 13.10
C CYS A 37 -49.08 -47.81 13.63
N GLY A 38 -48.42 -48.39 14.66
CA GLY A 38 -47.20 -47.82 15.23
C GLY A 38 -46.04 -47.76 14.23
N GLU A 39 -45.85 -48.81 13.43
CA GLU A 39 -44.82 -48.83 12.40
C GLU A 39 -45.07 -47.80 11.29
N ILE A 40 -46.34 -47.62 10.89
CA ILE A 40 -46.71 -46.63 9.86
C ILE A 40 -46.58 -45.21 10.40
N ASP A 41 -46.93 -44.95 11.66
CA ASP A 41 -46.74 -43.65 12.31
C ASP A 41 -45.25 -43.28 12.45
N ASP A 42 -44.39 -44.25 12.77
CA ASP A 42 -42.93 -44.05 12.79
C ASP A 42 -42.40 -43.69 11.39
N LEU A 43 -42.87 -44.38 10.35
CA LEU A 43 -42.49 -44.08 8.97
C LEU A 43 -42.98 -42.70 8.54
N LEU A 44 -44.22 -42.32 8.87
CA LEU A 44 -44.75 -40.99 8.58
C LEU A 44 -43.99 -39.90 9.33
N SER A 45 -43.62 -40.13 10.59
CA SER A 45 -42.82 -39.19 11.38
C SER A 45 -41.43 -38.99 10.77
N ARG A 46 -40.79 -40.06 10.29
CA ARG A 46 -39.51 -39.98 9.56
C ARG A 46 -39.66 -39.23 8.25
N LEU A 47 -40.74 -39.46 7.52
CA LEU A 47 -41.04 -38.79 6.27
C LEU A 47 -41.32 -37.30 6.48
N GLU A 48 -42.02 -36.96 7.56
CA GLU A 48 -42.24 -35.57 7.98
C GLU A 48 -40.92 -34.87 8.35
N MET A 49 -40.05 -35.53 9.12
CA MET A 49 -38.72 -35.02 9.44
C MET A 49 -37.89 -34.77 8.17
N LEU A 50 -37.88 -35.71 7.23
CA LEU A 50 -37.18 -35.55 5.95
C LEU A 50 -37.76 -34.40 5.12
N SER A 51 -39.09 -34.22 5.13
CA SER A 51 -39.75 -33.12 4.42
C SER A 51 -39.39 -31.75 5.00
N LYS A 52 -39.10 -31.67 6.30
CA LYS A 52 -38.76 -30.44 7.04
C LYS A 52 -37.26 -30.29 7.27
N ILE A 53 -36.42 -31.13 6.68
CA ILE A 53 -34.99 -31.14 7.00
C ILE A 53 -34.33 -29.77 6.79
N GLY A 54 -34.71 -29.05 5.73
CA GLY A 54 -34.25 -27.69 5.46
C GLY A 54 -34.67 -26.67 6.52
N GLU A 55 -35.92 -26.72 6.98
CA GLU A 55 -36.41 -25.85 8.08
C GLU A 55 -35.70 -26.17 9.40
N ILE A 56 -35.45 -27.46 9.67
CA ILE A 56 -34.75 -27.92 10.88
C ILE A 56 -33.30 -27.44 10.86
N PHE A 57 -32.59 -27.59 9.73
CA PHE A 57 -31.24 -27.07 9.56
C PHE A 57 -31.20 -25.55 9.73
N GLN A 58 -32.10 -24.82 9.07
CA GLN A 58 -32.13 -23.37 9.18
C GLN A 58 -32.42 -22.91 10.61
N ARG A 59 -33.25 -23.65 11.36
CA ARG A 59 -33.54 -23.35 12.76
C ARG A 59 -32.37 -23.68 13.68
N SER A 60 -31.64 -24.76 13.44
CA SER A 60 -30.52 -25.19 14.29
C SER A 60 -29.25 -24.36 14.06
N THR A 61 -29.04 -23.86 12.84
CA THR A 61 -27.88 -23.03 12.49
C THR A 61 -28.13 -21.52 12.66
N ASN A 62 -29.29 -21.11 13.16
CA ASN A 62 -29.64 -19.70 13.23
C ASN A 62 -28.85 -18.96 14.32
N THR A 63 -27.92 -18.10 13.90
CA THR A 63 -27.07 -17.29 14.80
C THR A 63 -27.61 -15.88 15.08
N THR A 64 -28.92 -15.65 14.88
CA THR A 64 -29.58 -14.35 15.14
C THR A 64 -29.30 -13.79 16.54
N PHE A 65 -29.02 -14.64 17.54
CA PHE A 65 -28.70 -14.19 18.91
C PHE A 65 -27.48 -13.23 18.97
N LEU A 66 -26.54 -13.33 18.03
CA LEU A 66 -25.37 -12.45 17.96
C LEU A 66 -25.76 -10.97 17.77
N TYR A 67 -26.89 -10.70 17.10
CA TYR A 67 -27.39 -9.34 16.94
C TYR A 67 -27.77 -8.70 18.29
N PHE A 68 -28.30 -9.49 19.22
CA PHE A 68 -28.71 -9.00 20.55
C PHE A 68 -27.51 -8.87 21.50
N HIS A 69 -26.42 -9.60 21.24
CA HIS A 69 -25.20 -9.58 22.02
C HIS A 69 -24.02 -9.00 21.22
N ARG A 70 -24.18 -7.76 20.73
CA ARG A 70 -23.19 -7.08 19.87
C ARG A 70 -21.81 -6.94 20.51
N SER A 71 -21.75 -6.84 21.84
CA SER A 71 -20.50 -6.81 22.60
C SER A 71 -19.64 -8.07 22.41
N LEU A 72 -20.24 -9.23 22.12
CA LEU A 72 -19.49 -10.45 21.82
C LEU A 72 -18.69 -10.34 20.53
N ALA A 73 -19.16 -9.57 19.56
CA ALA A 73 -18.43 -9.35 18.31
C ALA A 73 -17.12 -8.60 18.58
N GLN A 74 -17.15 -7.59 19.45
CA GLN A 74 -15.95 -6.85 19.86
C GLN A 74 -14.91 -7.77 20.51
N VAL A 75 -15.30 -8.52 21.54
CA VAL A 75 -14.41 -9.46 22.26
C VAL A 75 -13.87 -10.55 21.32
N TYR A 76 -14.70 -11.03 20.40
CA TYR A 76 -14.27 -11.99 19.40
C TYR A 76 -13.20 -11.39 18.47
N PHE A 77 -13.39 -10.19 17.92
CA PHE A 77 -12.39 -9.60 17.04
C PHE A 77 -11.08 -9.25 17.75
N GLU A 78 -11.12 -8.84 19.02
CA GLU A 78 -9.92 -8.63 19.83
C GLU A 78 -9.12 -9.92 20.00
N SER A 79 -9.78 -11.00 20.43
CA SER A 79 -9.13 -12.31 20.57
C SER A 79 -8.73 -12.96 19.25
N ALA A 80 -9.50 -12.69 18.18
CA ALA A 80 -9.23 -13.23 16.85
C ALA A 80 -7.90 -12.71 16.29
N PHE A 81 -7.62 -11.43 16.53
CA PHE A 81 -6.37 -10.79 16.14
C PHE A 81 -5.16 -11.30 16.93
N GLU A 82 -5.34 -11.88 18.12
CA GLU A 82 -4.25 -12.31 19.01
C GLU A 82 -3.85 -13.78 18.90
N ASP A 83 -4.76 -14.74 18.71
CA ASP A 83 -4.33 -16.17 18.58
C ASP A 83 -5.21 -17.12 17.74
N TYR A 84 -6.30 -16.65 17.10
CA TYR A 84 -7.20 -17.57 16.39
C TYR A 84 -6.82 -17.89 14.94
N PRO A 85 -7.13 -19.12 14.46
CA PRO A 85 -7.03 -19.47 13.05
C PRO A 85 -8.08 -18.70 12.22
N LEU A 86 -7.64 -18.18 11.07
CA LEU A 86 -8.44 -17.31 10.20
C LEU A 86 -9.71 -17.95 9.64
N GLU A 87 -9.69 -19.26 9.40
CA GLU A 87 -10.87 -20.01 8.94
C GLU A 87 -12.07 -19.81 9.89
N ARG A 88 -11.82 -19.68 11.19
CA ARG A 88 -12.89 -19.46 12.18
C ARG A 88 -13.46 -18.04 12.12
N VAL A 89 -12.64 -17.07 11.73
CA VAL A 89 -13.06 -15.68 11.56
C VAL A 89 -14.02 -15.58 10.38
N GLU A 90 -13.75 -16.29 9.28
CA GLU A 90 -14.66 -16.37 8.14
C GLU A 90 -16.04 -16.90 8.56
N TYR A 91 -16.09 -18.02 9.30
CA TYR A 91 -17.36 -18.55 9.81
C TYR A 91 -18.06 -17.61 10.78
N PHE A 92 -17.33 -16.89 11.63
CA PHE A 92 -17.93 -15.92 12.55
C PHE A 92 -18.55 -14.74 11.79
N LEU A 93 -17.90 -14.27 10.72
CA LEU A 93 -18.43 -13.22 9.85
C LEU A 93 -19.71 -13.67 9.12
N GLU A 94 -19.77 -14.93 8.69
CA GLU A 94 -20.99 -15.53 8.14
C GLU A 94 -22.13 -15.58 9.17
N CYS A 95 -21.82 -15.94 10.43
CA CYS A 95 -22.79 -15.93 11.52
C CYS A 95 -23.38 -14.53 11.80
N LEU A 96 -22.62 -13.46 11.57
CA LEU A 96 -23.12 -12.09 11.70
C LEU A 96 -24.08 -11.70 10.57
N GLU A 97 -23.97 -12.34 9.40
CA GLU A 97 -24.89 -12.10 8.27
C GLU A 97 -26.32 -12.56 8.59
N ASP A 98 -26.49 -13.61 9.38
CA ASP A 98 -27.80 -14.09 9.81
C ASP A 98 -28.54 -13.07 10.70
N GLY A 99 -27.79 -12.28 11.50
CA GLY A 99 -28.35 -11.12 12.20
C GLY A 99 -28.91 -10.07 11.23
N ALA A 100 -28.24 -9.84 10.10
CA ALA A 100 -28.73 -8.94 9.05
C ALA A 100 -29.97 -9.50 8.31
N LYS A 101 -30.08 -10.83 8.14
CA LYS A 101 -31.28 -11.49 7.60
C LYS A 101 -32.47 -11.35 8.54
N PHE A 102 -32.26 -11.45 9.85
CA PHE A 102 -33.32 -11.21 10.84
C PHE A 102 -33.90 -9.80 10.74
N LEU A 103 -33.05 -8.78 10.54
CA LEU A 103 -33.48 -7.39 10.36
C LEU A 103 -34.35 -7.16 9.12
N LYS A 104 -34.25 -8.01 8.08
CA LYS A 104 -35.17 -7.98 6.91
C LYS A 104 -36.62 -8.29 7.29
N ASN A 105 -36.83 -9.07 8.36
CA ASN A 105 -38.15 -9.52 8.78
C ASN A 105 -38.81 -8.56 9.79
N ALA A 106 -38.11 -7.50 10.22
CA ALA A 106 -38.65 -6.50 11.13
C ALA A 106 -39.70 -5.64 10.40
N LYS A 107 -40.97 -5.76 10.83
CA LYS A 107 -42.10 -4.99 10.29
C LYS A 107 -42.38 -3.67 11.02
N HIS A 108 -41.72 -3.44 12.16
CA HIS A 108 -42.07 -2.37 13.11
C HIS A 108 -41.30 -1.05 12.86
N CYS A 109 -40.22 -1.08 12.09
CA CYS A 109 -39.42 0.08 11.69
C CYS A 109 -39.01 -0.08 10.22
N ASP A 110 -38.53 0.99 9.60
CA ASP A 110 -37.91 0.91 8.28
C ASP A 110 -36.72 -0.05 8.32
N SER A 111 -36.91 -1.20 7.67
CA SER A 111 -35.98 -2.34 7.71
C SER A 111 -34.59 -1.98 7.16
N GLU A 112 -34.51 -0.94 6.32
CA GLU A 112 -33.25 -0.48 5.72
C GLU A 112 -32.38 0.32 6.70
N ASP A 113 -32.97 1.19 7.53
CA ASP A 113 -32.21 2.01 8.49
C ASP A 113 -31.59 1.16 9.60
N LEU A 114 -32.31 0.16 10.10
CA LEU A 114 -31.79 -0.76 11.11
C LEU A 114 -30.64 -1.62 10.59
N LYS A 115 -30.71 -2.05 9.33
CA LYS A 115 -29.60 -2.78 8.68
C LYS A 115 -28.40 -1.87 8.49
N LEU A 116 -28.62 -0.62 8.10
CA LEU A 116 -27.56 0.35 7.87
C LEU A 116 -26.82 0.68 9.17
N ASN A 117 -27.55 0.90 10.27
CA ASN A 117 -26.94 1.14 11.58
C ASN A 117 -26.11 -0.06 12.07
N PHE A 118 -26.67 -1.29 11.98
CA PHE A 118 -25.94 -2.50 12.37
C PHE A 118 -24.70 -2.73 11.50
N ARG A 119 -24.81 -2.44 10.21
CA ARG A 119 -23.71 -2.50 9.26
C ARG A 119 -22.60 -1.51 9.61
N GLU A 120 -22.94 -0.25 9.87
CA GLU A 120 -21.96 0.78 10.21
C GLU A 120 -21.21 0.44 11.50
N GLU A 121 -21.92 -0.09 12.51
CA GLU A 121 -21.32 -0.54 13.77
C GLU A 121 -20.31 -1.67 13.55
N ILE A 122 -20.68 -2.75 12.85
CA ILE A 122 -19.74 -3.85 12.54
C ILE A 122 -18.57 -3.33 11.70
N GLN A 123 -18.84 -2.44 10.75
CA GLN A 123 -17.79 -1.88 9.91
C GLN A 123 -16.78 -1.06 10.72
N GLN A 124 -17.24 -0.28 11.70
CA GLN A 124 -16.38 0.45 12.63
C GLN A 124 -15.57 -0.51 13.50
N LEU A 125 -16.18 -1.55 14.07
CA LEU A 125 -15.47 -2.56 14.86
C LEU A 125 -14.34 -3.24 14.06
N ILE A 126 -14.59 -3.63 12.81
CA ILE A 126 -13.56 -4.24 11.96
C ILE A 126 -12.49 -3.22 11.58
N GLN A 127 -12.87 -1.97 11.35
CA GLN A 127 -11.93 -0.89 11.05
C GLN A 127 -10.95 -0.69 12.20
N ASP A 128 -11.46 -0.53 13.42
CA ASP A 128 -10.66 -0.16 14.60
C ASP A 128 -9.85 -1.36 15.13
N LEU A 129 -10.45 -2.55 15.19
CA LEU A 129 -9.82 -3.71 15.83
C LEU A 129 -8.93 -4.51 14.89
N ILE A 130 -9.24 -4.55 13.59
CA ILE A 130 -8.51 -5.37 12.63
C ILE A 130 -7.68 -4.48 11.70
N ILE A 131 -8.32 -3.55 10.97
CA ILE A 131 -7.63 -2.80 9.91
C ILE A 131 -6.57 -1.87 10.49
N GLU A 132 -6.90 -1.04 11.47
CA GLU A 132 -5.94 -0.08 12.04
C GLU A 132 -4.78 -0.79 12.72
N LYS A 133 -5.05 -1.86 13.49
CA LYS A 133 -4.00 -2.68 14.10
C LYS A 133 -3.09 -3.33 13.05
N LEU A 134 -3.67 -3.94 12.02
CA LEU A 134 -2.92 -4.58 10.95
C LEU A 134 -2.09 -3.58 10.14
N CYS A 135 -2.66 -2.42 9.80
CA CYS A 135 -1.95 -1.36 9.09
C CYS A 135 -0.78 -0.82 9.92
N THR A 136 -0.98 -0.60 11.23
CA THR A 136 0.07 -0.10 12.12
C THR A 136 1.20 -1.13 12.28
N GLN A 137 0.86 -2.41 12.41
CA GLN A 137 1.88 -3.47 12.48
C GLN A 137 2.67 -3.60 11.19
N ILE A 138 2.01 -3.56 10.03
CA ILE A 138 2.69 -3.61 8.73
C ILE A 138 3.56 -2.37 8.56
N GLU A 139 3.06 -1.16 8.83
CA GLU A 139 3.85 0.07 8.73
C GLU A 139 5.11 0.01 9.62
N ASN A 140 4.97 -0.43 10.86
CA ASN A 140 6.09 -0.54 11.79
C ASN A 140 7.12 -1.59 11.33
N ASP A 141 6.67 -2.74 10.84
CA ASP A 141 7.54 -3.78 10.28
C ASP A 141 8.31 -3.27 9.06
N LEU A 142 7.62 -2.63 8.10
CA LEU A 142 8.26 -2.00 6.94
C LEU A 142 9.25 -0.90 7.34
N ARG A 143 8.91 -0.09 8.35
CA ARG A 143 9.75 1.00 8.84
C ARG A 143 11.02 0.45 9.53
N ILE A 144 10.89 -0.57 10.36
CA ILE A 144 12.03 -1.24 11.01
C ILE A 144 12.98 -1.81 9.96
N ASP A 145 12.45 -2.50 8.96
CA ASP A 145 13.28 -3.12 7.93
C ASP A 145 14.04 -2.09 7.08
N VAL A 146 13.37 -1.01 6.66
CA VAL A 146 14.03 0.03 5.87
C VAL A 146 15.10 0.78 6.68
N HIS A 147 14.86 1.08 7.96
CA HIS A 147 15.84 1.78 8.80
C HIS A 147 16.98 0.88 9.29
N SER A 148 16.73 -0.40 9.56
CA SER A 148 17.80 -1.35 9.90
C SER A 148 18.75 -1.62 8.73
N HIS A 149 18.25 -1.54 7.49
CA HIS A 149 19.04 -1.80 6.27
C HIS A 149 19.39 -0.53 5.49
N GLN A 150 19.41 0.64 6.13
CA GLN A 150 19.77 1.92 5.51
C GLN A 150 21.19 1.95 4.87
N ASN A 151 22.05 0.96 5.18
CA ASN A 151 23.42 0.85 4.67
C ASN A 151 23.68 -0.38 3.79
N GLU A 152 22.68 -1.23 3.51
CA GLU A 152 22.84 -2.43 2.67
C GLU A 152 22.13 -2.25 1.32
N THR A 153 22.73 -2.80 0.27
CA THR A 153 22.23 -2.62 -1.11
C THR A 153 20.99 -3.49 -1.33
N ILE A 154 20.06 -3.07 -2.20
CA ILE A 154 18.80 -3.79 -2.52
C ILE A 154 19.04 -5.30 -2.82
N GLY A 155 20.18 -5.66 -3.41
CA GLY A 155 20.55 -7.06 -3.68
C GLY A 155 20.85 -7.92 -2.44
N GLU A 156 21.27 -7.33 -1.32
CA GLU A 156 21.54 -8.05 -0.06
C GLU A 156 20.25 -8.36 0.70
N LEU A 157 19.24 -7.49 0.59
CA LEU A 157 17.87 -7.73 1.06
C LEU A 157 17.19 -8.85 0.27
N GLU A 158 17.35 -8.89 -1.05
CA GLU A 158 16.86 -10.00 -1.89
C GLU A 158 17.48 -11.34 -1.49
N LEU A 159 18.79 -11.39 -1.26
CA LEU A 159 19.49 -12.63 -0.86
C LEU A 159 19.03 -13.18 0.50
N ARG A 160 18.69 -12.32 1.47
CA ARG A 160 18.16 -12.77 2.78
C ARG A 160 16.70 -13.19 2.74
N LEU A 161 15.86 -12.53 1.93
CA LEU A 161 14.43 -12.86 1.82
C LEU A 161 14.17 -14.19 1.09
N PHE A 162 15.03 -14.58 0.14
CA PHE A 162 14.91 -15.84 -0.61
C PHE A 162 15.68 -17.03 -0.01
N THR A 163 16.50 -16.81 1.02
CA THR A 163 17.17 -17.91 1.72
C THR A 163 16.24 -18.48 2.79
N ILE A 164 15.48 -19.52 2.42
CA ILE A 164 14.92 -20.47 3.40
C ILE A 164 16.10 -20.90 4.29
N PRO A 165 16.05 -20.76 5.63
CA PRO A 165 17.15 -21.19 6.46
C PRO A 165 17.26 -22.71 6.36
N LYS A 166 18.16 -23.19 5.49
CA LYS A 166 18.72 -24.52 5.65
C LYS A 166 19.35 -24.51 7.03
N LYS A 167 18.86 -25.36 7.93
CA LYS A 167 19.43 -25.60 9.26
C LYS A 167 20.90 -26.05 9.11
N SER A 168 21.84 -25.13 8.94
CA SER A 168 23.26 -25.40 9.06
C SER A 168 23.69 -25.05 10.48
N LYS A 169 24.09 -26.07 11.22
CA LYS A 169 24.62 -26.00 12.58
C LYS A 169 25.98 -25.29 12.62
N SER A 170 26.09 -23.99 12.33
CA SER A 170 27.35 -23.24 12.54
C SER A 170 27.26 -21.73 12.27
N SER A 171 26.11 -21.09 12.47
CA SER A 171 26.04 -19.63 12.55
C SER A 171 24.89 -19.26 13.49
N PRO A 172 25.06 -18.29 14.41
CA PRO A 172 23.93 -17.81 15.18
C PRO A 172 23.00 -17.12 14.18
N ALA A 173 21.91 -17.79 13.83
CA ALA A 173 20.80 -17.15 13.13
C ALA A 173 20.37 -16.00 14.03
N ILE A 174 20.65 -14.76 13.61
CA ILE A 174 20.00 -13.59 14.19
C ILE A 174 18.53 -13.80 13.85
N PRO A 175 17.64 -14.11 14.81
CA PRO A 175 16.23 -14.23 14.51
C PRO A 175 15.80 -12.85 14.04
N LEU A 176 15.31 -12.73 12.80
CA LEU A 176 14.62 -11.50 12.41
C LEU A 176 13.50 -11.29 13.45
N PRO A 177 13.46 -10.15 14.16
CA PRO A 177 12.37 -9.89 15.08
C PRO A 177 11.04 -9.99 14.30
N ASN A 178 10.03 -10.64 14.87
CA ASN A 178 8.64 -10.64 14.39
C ASN A 178 8.29 -11.48 13.13
N GLN A 179 9.06 -12.52 12.79
CA GLN A 179 8.72 -13.39 11.66
C GLN A 179 7.33 -14.04 11.79
N ASP A 180 6.92 -14.41 13.00
CA ASP A 180 5.59 -14.99 13.29
C ASP A 180 4.45 -13.97 13.04
N VAL A 181 4.67 -12.70 13.40
CA VAL A 181 3.70 -11.61 13.20
C VAL A 181 3.57 -11.28 11.72
N ALA A 182 4.67 -11.27 10.98
CA ALA A 182 4.64 -11.02 9.54
C ALA A 182 3.94 -12.15 8.76
N LEU A 183 4.17 -13.42 9.13
CA LEU A 183 3.46 -14.56 8.55
C LEU A 183 1.95 -14.46 8.83
N ARG A 184 1.57 -14.10 10.06
CA ARG A 184 0.18 -13.91 10.41
C ARG A 184 -0.49 -12.77 9.64
N ASN A 185 0.17 -11.62 9.56
CA ASN A 185 -0.36 -10.46 8.81
C ASN A 185 -0.55 -10.80 7.34
N ARG A 186 0.34 -11.63 6.78
CA ARG A 186 0.16 -12.18 5.43
C ARG A 186 -1.08 -13.07 5.33
N GLN A 187 -1.30 -13.97 6.28
CA GLN A 187 -2.49 -14.83 6.26
C GLN A 187 -3.80 -14.01 6.36
N TRP A 188 -3.84 -12.91 7.12
CA TRP A 188 -4.97 -11.97 7.13
C TRP A 188 -5.20 -11.34 5.74
N LEU A 189 -4.13 -10.93 5.05
CA LEU A 189 -4.22 -10.33 3.71
C LEU A 189 -4.58 -11.34 2.61
N GLU A 190 -4.33 -12.63 2.82
CA GLU A 190 -4.70 -13.71 1.90
C GLU A 190 -6.16 -14.16 2.04
N MET A 191 -6.90 -13.65 3.04
CA MET A 191 -8.32 -13.96 3.20
C MET A 191 -9.15 -13.51 1.99
N LYS A 192 -10.15 -14.33 1.64
CA LYS A 192 -11.05 -14.00 0.54
C LYS A 192 -11.97 -12.83 0.94
N PRO A 193 -12.42 -12.02 -0.03
CA PRO A 193 -13.41 -11.00 0.25
C PRO A 193 -14.68 -11.61 0.83
N PHE A 194 -15.07 -11.16 2.01
CA PHE A 194 -16.25 -11.66 2.72
C PHE A 194 -17.39 -10.66 2.64
N LYS A 195 -18.62 -11.12 2.84
CA LYS A 195 -19.81 -10.27 2.79
C LYS A 195 -20.31 -9.97 4.19
N ILE A 196 -20.53 -8.70 4.50
CA ILE A 196 -21.24 -8.29 5.71
C ILE A 196 -22.43 -7.46 5.30
N ALA A 197 -23.62 -7.88 5.74
CA ALA A 197 -24.87 -7.13 5.56
C ALA A 197 -25.10 -6.63 4.11
N GLY A 198 -24.66 -7.40 3.12
CA GLY A 198 -24.84 -7.10 1.69
C GLY A 198 -23.66 -6.41 0.97
N ILE A 199 -22.54 -6.15 1.63
CA ILE A 199 -21.35 -5.49 1.03
C ILE A 199 -20.18 -6.43 1.05
N VAL A 200 -19.47 -6.47 -0.07
CA VAL A 200 -18.20 -7.19 -0.20
C VAL A 200 -17.10 -6.36 0.45
N PHE A 201 -16.47 -6.94 1.45
CA PHE A 201 -15.36 -6.37 2.16
C PHE A 201 -14.08 -7.06 1.71
N ASP A 202 -13.21 -6.29 1.07
CA ASP A 202 -11.86 -6.72 0.71
C ASP A 202 -10.87 -6.10 1.70
N LEU A 203 -10.30 -6.95 2.57
CA LEU A 203 -9.35 -6.51 3.59
C LEU A 203 -8.06 -6.01 2.94
N LYS A 204 -7.56 -6.70 1.91
CA LYS A 204 -6.32 -6.36 1.21
C LYS A 204 -6.44 -4.97 0.60
N HIS A 205 -7.52 -4.72 -0.15
CA HIS A 205 -7.73 -3.43 -0.80
C HIS A 205 -7.83 -2.27 0.21
N LYS A 206 -8.47 -2.49 1.36
CA LYS A 206 -8.56 -1.45 2.41
C LYS A 206 -7.21 -1.13 3.02
N VAL A 207 -6.37 -2.14 3.25
CA VAL A 207 -5.01 -1.96 3.78
C VAL A 207 -4.12 -1.23 2.76
N GLU A 208 -4.19 -1.61 1.48
CA GLU A 208 -3.48 -0.92 0.39
C GLU A 208 -3.84 0.56 0.37
N LYS A 209 -5.14 0.88 0.37
CA LYS A 209 -5.63 2.26 0.36
C LYS A 209 -5.20 3.06 1.58
N TYR A 210 -5.20 2.44 2.77
CA TYR A 210 -4.76 3.08 4.00
C TYR A 210 -3.26 3.42 3.93
N LEU A 211 -2.42 2.42 3.63
CA LEU A 211 -0.97 2.59 3.54
C LEU A 211 -0.59 3.55 2.42
N GLU A 212 -1.27 3.50 1.27
CA GLU A 212 -1.04 4.44 0.17
C GLU A 212 -1.32 5.89 0.60
N LYS A 213 -2.44 6.14 1.28
CA LYS A 213 -2.77 7.46 1.84
C LYS A 213 -1.73 7.91 2.87
N THR A 214 -1.31 7.01 3.76
CA THR A 214 -0.32 7.31 4.79
C THR A 214 1.03 7.63 4.18
N PHE A 215 1.55 6.81 3.26
CA PHE A 215 2.80 7.06 2.57
C PHE A 215 2.74 8.34 1.72
N TYR A 216 1.62 8.61 1.06
CA TYR A 216 1.44 9.85 0.30
C TYR A 216 1.50 11.08 1.22
N ASN A 217 0.75 11.07 2.33
CA ASN A 217 0.71 12.17 3.28
C ASN A 217 2.07 12.39 3.95
N LEU A 218 2.76 11.32 4.37
CA LEU A 218 4.09 11.40 4.96
C LEU A 218 5.13 11.93 3.96
N THR A 219 5.07 11.47 2.70
CA THR A 219 5.94 11.99 1.63
C THR A 219 5.62 13.46 1.32
N ALA A 220 4.34 13.87 1.40
CA ALA A 220 3.94 15.26 1.17
C ALA A 220 4.42 16.21 2.29
N VAL A 221 4.47 15.74 3.53
CA VAL A 221 5.02 16.50 4.67
C VAL A 221 6.55 16.57 4.60
N ALA A 222 7.20 15.46 4.26
CA ALA A 222 8.66 15.35 4.17
C ALA A 222 9.08 14.76 2.82
N LEU A 223 9.23 15.62 1.82
CA LEU A 223 9.63 15.23 0.47
C LEU A 223 10.99 14.51 0.43
N HIS A 224 11.89 14.83 1.36
CA HIS A 224 13.21 14.21 1.48
C HIS A 224 13.15 12.71 1.79
N ASP A 225 12.12 12.25 2.49
CA ASP A 225 11.90 10.84 2.83
C ASP A 225 11.20 10.06 1.72
N GLY A 226 10.94 10.69 0.57
CA GLY A 226 10.25 10.06 -0.56
C GLY A 226 10.94 8.79 -1.07
N GLU A 227 12.27 8.73 -1.02
CA GLU A 227 13.04 7.53 -1.38
C GLU A 227 12.83 6.40 -0.36
N THR A 228 12.81 6.74 0.93
CA THR A 228 12.55 5.80 2.02
C THR A 228 11.16 5.18 1.89
N TYR A 229 10.13 5.99 1.62
CA TYR A 229 8.76 5.49 1.39
C TYR A 229 8.63 4.73 0.06
N ALA A 230 9.46 5.03 -0.95
CA ALA A 230 9.51 4.23 -2.18
C ALA A 230 10.09 2.83 -1.92
N LYS A 231 11.13 2.73 -1.09
CA LYS A 231 11.69 1.44 -0.62
C LYS A 231 10.66 0.66 0.21
N MET A 232 9.94 1.31 1.12
CA MET A 232 8.85 0.67 1.89
C MET A 232 7.75 0.09 0.97
N ARG A 233 7.35 0.83 -0.08
CA ARG A 233 6.37 0.33 -1.06
C ARG A 233 6.86 -0.92 -1.81
N GLN A 234 8.13 -0.95 -2.18
CA GLN A 234 8.73 -2.13 -2.82
C GLN A 234 8.78 -3.33 -1.86
N LEU A 235 9.20 -3.11 -0.61
CA LEU A 235 9.27 -4.17 0.40
C LEU A 235 7.89 -4.76 0.69
N ALA A 236 6.88 -3.90 0.81
CA ALA A 236 5.49 -4.32 1.00
C ALA A 236 4.94 -5.14 -0.18
N LYS A 237 5.33 -4.81 -1.42
CA LYS A 237 5.00 -5.63 -2.58
C LYS A 237 5.61 -7.02 -2.51
N HIS A 238 6.87 -7.14 -2.10
CA HIS A 238 7.55 -8.43 -2.04
C HIS A 238 7.11 -9.30 -0.85
N ARG A 239 6.93 -8.72 0.33
CA ARG A 239 6.63 -9.46 1.56
C ARG A 239 5.14 -9.79 1.73
N TYR A 240 4.28 -8.83 1.39
CA TYR A 240 2.83 -8.91 1.63
C TYR A 240 2.00 -8.97 0.35
N SER A 241 2.62 -8.95 -0.84
CA SER A 241 1.93 -8.94 -2.14
C SER A 241 0.94 -7.77 -2.27
N LEU A 242 1.24 -6.63 -1.65
CA LEU A 242 0.45 -5.39 -1.73
C LEU A 242 0.87 -4.58 -2.97
N ASP A 243 -0.10 -4.20 -3.80
CA ASP A 243 0.16 -3.39 -4.99
C ASP A 243 -0.26 -1.94 -4.74
N PHE A 244 0.70 -1.02 -4.76
CA PHE A 244 0.45 0.41 -4.60
C PHE A 244 0.39 1.11 -5.95
N SER A 245 -0.45 2.14 -6.08
CA SER A 245 -0.41 3.01 -7.26
C SER A 245 0.91 3.79 -7.29
N PRO A 246 1.40 4.15 -8.49
CA PRO A 246 2.59 4.98 -8.61
C PRO A 246 2.36 6.36 -7.97
N THR A 247 3.32 6.82 -7.17
CA THR A 247 3.29 8.16 -6.58
C THR A 247 3.29 9.21 -7.69
N LYS A 248 2.22 10.01 -7.73
CA LYS A 248 2.09 11.18 -8.62
C LYS A 248 2.79 12.43 -8.08
N LEU A 249 3.50 12.30 -6.96
CA LEU A 249 4.28 13.39 -6.39
C LEU A 249 5.51 13.62 -7.27
N PRO A 250 5.85 14.87 -7.61
CA PRO A 250 7.08 15.16 -8.32
C PRO A 250 8.26 14.62 -7.50
N TYR A 251 9.11 13.80 -8.13
CA TYR A 251 10.37 13.36 -7.54
C TYR A 251 11.23 14.60 -7.28
N MET A 252 11.18 15.10 -6.05
CA MET A 252 12.07 16.15 -5.59
C MET A 252 13.16 15.49 -4.77
N THR A 253 14.27 15.14 -5.42
CA THR A 253 15.56 15.13 -4.73
C THR A 253 15.75 16.52 -4.11
N ILE A 254 16.08 16.53 -2.82
CA ILE A 254 16.34 17.69 -1.96
C ILE A 254 17.29 18.71 -2.60
N ASP A 255 18.08 18.25 -3.57
CA ASP A 255 18.77 19.05 -4.57
C ASP A 255 17.79 19.78 -5.52
N GLN A 256 16.95 20.65 -4.98
CA GLN A 256 16.65 21.92 -5.64
C GLN A 256 17.91 22.80 -5.65
N GLY A 257 19.03 22.24 -6.10
CA GLY A 257 20.08 23.03 -6.70
C GLY A 257 19.57 23.60 -8.01
N LEU A 258 20.22 24.67 -8.45
CA LEU A 258 19.84 25.49 -9.59
C LEU A 258 19.42 24.65 -10.81
N ASP A 259 18.20 24.88 -11.31
CA ASP A 259 17.74 24.28 -12.56
C ASP A 259 18.61 24.77 -13.71
N VAL A 260 19.11 23.83 -14.53
CA VAL A 260 19.91 24.14 -15.72
C VAL A 260 19.20 25.14 -16.62
N LEU A 261 17.87 25.06 -16.75
CA LEU A 261 17.12 25.98 -17.60
C LEU A 261 17.13 27.42 -17.06
N MET A 262 17.10 27.58 -15.74
CA MET A 262 17.20 28.89 -15.08
C MET A 262 18.63 29.45 -15.20
N ILE A 263 19.65 28.59 -15.09
CA ILE A 263 21.06 28.96 -15.34
C ILE A 263 21.23 29.45 -16.78
N MET A 264 20.70 28.71 -17.77
CA MET A 264 20.88 29.05 -19.18
C MET A 264 20.22 30.39 -19.55
N LYS A 265 19.05 30.70 -18.97
CA LYS A 265 18.41 32.02 -19.13
C LYS A 265 19.29 33.16 -18.58
N ASN A 266 19.99 32.92 -17.47
CA ASN A 266 20.82 33.92 -16.78
C ASN A 266 22.32 33.56 -16.80
N ILE A 267 22.82 33.04 -17.92
CA ILE A 267 24.19 32.50 -18.03
C ILE A 267 25.27 33.53 -17.67
N HIS A 268 25.01 34.81 -17.90
CA HIS A 268 25.89 35.92 -17.56
C HIS A 268 26.09 36.10 -16.04
N VAL A 269 25.03 35.87 -15.24
CA VAL A 269 25.10 35.90 -13.78
C VAL A 269 25.86 34.67 -13.28
N PHE A 270 25.60 33.51 -13.89
CA PHE A 270 26.25 32.26 -13.54
C PHE A 270 27.77 32.33 -13.72
N VAL A 271 28.25 32.77 -14.89
CA VAL A 271 29.70 32.89 -15.17
C VAL A 271 30.39 33.89 -14.23
N SER A 272 29.68 34.93 -13.80
CA SER A 272 30.25 35.95 -12.91
C SER A 272 30.37 35.45 -11.47
N ASN A 273 29.36 34.71 -11.00
CA ASN A 273 29.19 34.36 -9.59
C ASN A 273 29.62 32.94 -9.23
N TYR A 274 29.90 32.07 -10.20
CA TYR A 274 30.28 30.68 -9.95
C TYR A 274 31.74 30.42 -10.37
N ASN A 275 32.41 29.56 -9.61
CA ASN A 275 33.70 28.96 -9.93
C ASN A 275 33.50 27.51 -10.30
N TYR A 276 34.32 27.00 -11.22
CA TYR A 276 34.32 25.60 -11.59
C TYR A 276 35.50 24.90 -10.94
N ASP A 277 35.21 23.85 -10.18
CA ASP A 277 36.23 22.91 -9.71
C ASP A 277 36.36 21.77 -10.73
N LEU A 278 37.55 21.67 -11.33
CA LEU A 278 37.88 20.62 -12.29
C LEU A 278 37.99 19.24 -11.64
N ASN A 279 38.38 19.16 -10.36
CA ASN A 279 38.63 17.89 -9.69
C ASN A 279 37.31 17.20 -9.35
N GLU A 280 36.39 17.94 -8.74
CA GLU A 280 35.08 17.43 -8.30
C GLU A 280 33.97 17.63 -9.35
N GLN A 281 34.30 18.22 -10.50
CA GLN A 281 33.36 18.52 -11.60
C GLN A 281 32.10 19.26 -11.13
N MET A 282 32.27 20.21 -10.21
CA MET A 282 31.18 20.94 -9.56
C MET A 282 31.34 22.45 -9.75
N PHE A 283 30.22 23.17 -9.86
CA PHE A 283 30.23 24.62 -9.80
C PHE A 283 29.87 25.09 -8.39
N ILE A 284 30.67 26.02 -7.86
CA ILE A 284 30.52 26.55 -6.50
C ILE A 284 30.29 28.06 -6.59
N GLU A 285 29.28 28.57 -5.90
CA GLU A 285 29.02 30.00 -5.81
C GLU A 285 30.13 30.72 -5.04
N LYS A 286 30.66 31.82 -5.61
CA LYS A 286 31.76 32.62 -5.04
C LYS A 286 31.35 33.34 -3.75
N THR A 287 30.15 33.91 -3.75
CA THR A 287 29.61 34.67 -2.62
C THR A 287 28.13 34.35 -2.45
N GLY A 288 27.80 33.61 -1.39
CA GLY A 288 26.41 33.33 -1.02
C GLY A 288 25.76 34.54 -0.36
N LYS A 289 24.54 34.89 -0.76
CA LYS A 289 23.69 35.81 0.02
C LYS A 289 23.12 35.17 1.29
N ASN A 290 23.11 33.84 1.34
CA ASN A 290 22.59 33.03 2.43
C ASN A 290 23.75 32.37 3.21
N ARG A 291 23.43 31.79 4.38
CA ARG A 291 24.39 31.01 5.19
C ARG A 291 24.94 29.75 4.50
N SER A 292 24.39 29.37 3.35
CA SER A 292 24.84 28.26 2.51
C SER A 292 25.23 28.75 1.11
N LEU A 293 26.26 28.13 0.53
CA LEU A 293 26.66 28.34 -0.86
C LEU A 293 25.87 27.39 -1.76
N ASN A 294 25.43 27.89 -2.91
CA ASN A 294 24.85 27.02 -3.91
C ASN A 294 25.95 26.24 -4.63
N VAL A 295 25.70 24.94 -4.81
CA VAL A 295 26.59 24.01 -5.46
C VAL A 295 25.83 23.27 -6.55
N MET A 296 26.41 23.24 -7.75
CA MET A 296 25.85 22.53 -8.89
C MET A 296 26.69 21.29 -9.21
N HIS A 297 26.09 20.12 -8.98
CA HIS A 297 26.65 18.82 -9.33
C HIS A 297 26.12 18.31 -10.68
N VAL A 298 26.82 17.33 -11.26
CA VAL A 298 26.37 16.62 -12.48
C VAL A 298 24.99 15.98 -12.30
N GLN A 299 24.66 15.50 -11.09
CA GLN A 299 23.35 14.92 -10.77
C GLN A 299 22.20 15.90 -10.96
N GLN A 300 22.41 17.19 -10.70
CA GLN A 300 21.39 18.23 -10.89
C GLN A 300 21.12 18.50 -12.38
N VAL A 301 22.14 18.33 -13.24
CA VAL A 301 21.98 18.35 -14.70
C VAL A 301 21.14 17.17 -15.15
N VAL A 302 21.43 15.97 -14.64
CA VAL A 302 20.64 14.75 -14.92
C VAL A 302 19.19 14.93 -14.48
N ASN A 303 18.96 15.51 -13.31
CA ASN A 303 17.61 15.78 -12.81
C ASN A 303 16.87 16.80 -13.67
N SER A 304 17.55 17.85 -14.13
CA SER A 304 16.98 18.81 -15.08
C SER A 304 16.58 18.14 -16.40
N ILE A 305 17.39 17.20 -16.91
CA ILE A 305 17.06 16.42 -18.11
C ILE A 305 15.85 15.50 -17.87
N LYS A 306 15.74 14.90 -16.68
CA LYS A 306 14.58 14.06 -16.32
C LYS A 306 13.29 14.88 -16.21
N THR A 307 13.35 16.13 -15.73
CA THR A 307 12.16 16.96 -15.51
C THR A 307 11.66 17.65 -16.77
N HIS A 308 12.54 18.27 -17.58
CA HIS A 308 12.10 18.98 -18.80
C HIS A 308 12.50 18.30 -20.12
N GLY A 309 13.09 17.10 -20.05
CA GLY A 309 13.43 16.28 -21.21
C GLY A 309 14.76 16.62 -21.87
N ALA A 310 15.16 15.77 -22.83
CA ALA A 310 16.46 15.90 -23.52
C ALA A 310 16.62 17.20 -24.34
N GLY A 311 15.52 17.90 -24.67
CA GLY A 311 15.54 19.15 -25.43
C GLY A 311 16.24 20.31 -24.72
N ILE A 312 16.39 20.26 -23.39
CA ILE A 312 17.14 21.27 -22.63
C ILE A 312 18.60 21.29 -23.05
N VAL A 313 19.19 20.13 -23.37
CA VAL A 313 20.61 20.03 -23.71
C VAL A 313 20.93 20.86 -24.95
N ASN A 314 20.12 20.73 -26.01
CA ASN A 314 20.28 21.52 -27.23
C ASN A 314 20.13 23.02 -26.97
N SER A 315 19.14 23.39 -26.14
CA SER A 315 18.92 24.79 -25.76
C SER A 315 20.10 25.34 -24.96
N ALA A 316 20.64 24.56 -24.01
CA ALA A 316 21.78 24.91 -23.18
C ALA A 316 23.05 25.11 -24.02
N VAL A 317 23.35 24.19 -24.94
CA VAL A 317 24.48 24.31 -25.87
C VAL A 317 24.35 25.57 -26.73
N ASN A 318 23.16 25.89 -27.22
CA ASN A 318 22.92 27.10 -28.00
C ASN A 318 23.13 28.39 -27.16
N TYR A 319 22.59 28.45 -25.94
CA TYR A 319 22.80 29.60 -25.04
C TYR A 319 24.27 29.79 -24.69
N ALA A 320 24.99 28.71 -24.37
CA ALA A 320 26.42 28.73 -24.10
C ALA A 320 27.22 29.21 -25.32
N TYR A 321 26.92 28.70 -26.51
CA TYR A 321 27.56 29.12 -27.76
C TYR A 321 27.33 30.61 -28.05
N GLN A 322 26.10 31.09 -27.93
CA GLN A 322 25.78 32.51 -28.14
C GLN A 322 26.49 33.42 -27.14
N PHE A 323 26.59 33.01 -25.88
CA PHE A 323 27.32 33.75 -24.85
C PHE A 323 28.82 33.80 -25.15
N LEU A 324 29.44 32.66 -25.48
CA LEU A 324 30.84 32.58 -25.87
C LEU A 324 31.11 33.43 -27.10
N LYS A 325 30.27 33.37 -28.15
CA LYS A 325 30.42 34.19 -29.35
C LYS A 325 30.47 35.69 -29.03
N LYS A 326 29.59 36.18 -28.14
CA LYS A 326 29.60 37.59 -27.70
C LYS A 326 30.87 37.93 -26.92
N LYS A 327 31.31 37.05 -26.00
CA LYS A 327 32.53 37.26 -25.21
C LYS A 327 33.80 37.21 -26.05
N PHE A 328 33.90 36.28 -27.00
CA PHE A 328 35.00 36.20 -27.95
C PHE A 328 35.04 37.42 -28.89
N HIS A 329 33.88 37.96 -29.28
CA HIS A 329 33.84 39.20 -30.06
C HIS A 329 34.42 40.38 -29.28
N ILE A 330 34.02 40.55 -28.01
CA ILE A 330 34.58 41.58 -27.11
C ILE A 330 36.08 41.35 -26.88
N PHE A 331 36.49 40.10 -26.63
CA PHE A 331 37.90 39.74 -26.46
C PHE A 331 38.72 40.05 -27.71
N SER A 332 38.20 39.76 -28.90
CA SER A 332 38.85 40.10 -30.16
C SER A 332 38.99 41.61 -30.32
N GLN A 333 37.98 42.40 -29.95
CA GLN A 333 38.09 43.87 -29.96
C GLN A 333 39.19 44.35 -29.02
N PHE A 334 39.28 43.79 -27.81
CA PHE A 334 40.36 44.10 -26.86
C PHE A 334 41.76 43.70 -27.35
N LEU A 335 41.89 42.61 -28.10
CA LEU A 335 43.17 42.20 -28.68
C LEU A 335 43.68 43.19 -29.74
N PHE A 336 42.78 43.88 -30.44
CA PHE A 336 43.12 44.90 -31.44
C PHE A 336 43.12 46.33 -30.87
N ASP A 337 42.85 46.50 -29.57
CA ASP A 337 42.89 47.81 -28.92
C ASP A 337 44.35 48.22 -28.66
N ASP A 338 44.78 49.28 -29.35
CA ASP A 338 46.12 49.82 -29.24
C ASP A 338 46.43 50.33 -27.83
N GLN A 339 45.45 50.77 -27.03
CA GLN A 339 45.69 51.21 -25.65
C GLN A 339 46.13 50.05 -24.76
N ILE A 340 45.46 48.91 -24.87
CA ILE A 340 45.79 47.69 -24.12
C ILE A 340 47.14 47.15 -24.59
N LYS A 341 47.37 47.12 -25.91
CA LYS A 341 48.64 46.70 -26.49
C LYS A 341 49.80 47.57 -26.03
N CYS A 342 49.63 48.89 -25.99
CA CYS A 342 50.65 49.82 -25.49
C CYS A 342 50.94 49.58 -24.01
N GLN A 343 49.92 49.31 -23.18
CA GLN A 343 50.11 49.00 -21.76
C GLN A 343 50.85 47.66 -21.56
N LEU A 344 50.46 46.61 -22.29
CA LEU A 344 51.14 45.32 -22.26
C LEU A 344 52.59 45.42 -22.74
N ILE A 345 52.88 46.22 -23.77
CA ILE A 345 54.26 46.46 -24.23
C ILE A 345 55.07 47.21 -23.17
N LYS A 346 54.48 48.17 -22.45
CA LYS A 346 55.14 48.85 -21.32
C LYS A 346 55.44 47.87 -20.20
N GLU A 347 54.50 47.01 -19.84
CA GLU A 347 54.72 45.96 -18.83
C GLU A 347 55.80 44.97 -19.29
N ILE A 348 55.79 44.52 -20.55
CA ILE A 348 56.84 43.65 -21.10
C ILE A 348 58.22 44.32 -21.04
N ARG A 349 58.31 45.62 -21.35
CA ARG A 349 59.58 46.38 -21.23
C ARG A 349 60.01 46.50 -19.78
N TYR A 350 59.12 46.89 -18.89
CA TYR A 350 59.38 46.93 -17.45
C TYR A 350 59.87 45.58 -16.92
N TYR A 351 59.19 44.49 -17.28
CA TYR A 351 59.62 43.14 -16.91
C TYR A 351 60.98 42.78 -17.47
N ARG A 352 61.30 43.16 -18.72
CA ARG A 352 62.61 42.92 -19.34
C ARG A 352 63.74 43.71 -18.68
N ASP A 353 63.47 44.95 -18.29
CA ASP A 353 64.43 45.83 -17.65
C ASP A 353 64.66 45.44 -16.17
N SER A 354 63.66 44.82 -15.52
CA SER A 354 63.70 44.35 -14.13
C SER A 354 63.90 42.84 -13.97
N ILE A 355 64.36 42.11 -15.00
CA ILE A 355 64.59 40.65 -14.95
C ILE A 355 65.54 40.25 -13.82
N ASP A 356 66.61 41.02 -13.63
CA ASP A 356 67.65 40.72 -12.65
C ASP A 356 67.19 41.00 -11.20
N GLU A 357 66.19 41.87 -11.00
CA GLU A 357 65.63 42.20 -9.68
C GLU A 357 64.43 41.31 -9.29
N LEU A 358 63.74 40.69 -10.26
CA LEU A 358 62.48 39.95 -10.05
C LEU A 358 62.61 38.41 -9.97
N ASN A 359 63.83 37.87 -9.74
CA ASN A 359 64.05 36.44 -9.43
C ASN A 359 63.32 35.44 -10.35
N GLN A 360 63.33 35.67 -11.68
CA GLN A 360 62.92 34.70 -12.70
C GLN A 360 61.61 33.93 -12.43
N MET A 361 60.56 34.56 -11.87
CA MET A 361 59.35 33.81 -11.50
C MET A 361 58.46 33.36 -12.68
N VAL A 362 58.75 33.75 -13.93
CA VAL A 362 58.03 33.23 -15.11
C VAL A 362 58.99 33.01 -16.27
N ARG A 363 59.17 31.76 -16.70
CA ARG A 363 59.77 31.41 -17.99
C ARG A 363 58.65 31.34 -19.03
N PHE A 364 58.77 32.12 -20.10
CA PHE A 364 57.93 31.98 -21.29
C PHE A 364 58.24 30.69 -22.03
#